data_AF-A0A1X7IVM0-F1
#
_entry.id   AF-A0A1X7IVM0-F1
#
_cell.length_a   1.000
_cell.length_b   1.000
_cell.length_c   1.000
_cell.angle_alpha   90.00
_cell.angle_beta   90.00
_cell.angle_gamma   90.00
#
_symmetry.space_group_name_H-M   'P 1'
#
loop_
_entity.id
_entity.type
_entity.pdbx_description
1 polymer ?
#
loop_
_entity_poly.entity_id
_entity_poly.type
_entity_poly.pdbx_seq_one_letter_code
_entity_poly.pdbx_strand_id
1 'polypeptide(L)'
;MANEIFYIKIETDRDIMFYGFSRSATGILDLVNGASATDEELSQMQCVDGSAYFTPSWYMYLPKVLQASINVYLPNDVKNLDVGQYSFLLHVGALLLAVDEHDGLLVAELLRRRAAVFANFLPLVVHLIKPVAAEALFAYVYGGFRGDSDFAQIYKANAPISTGETNVAAILLEAAKGVLKPNPEKETPEEMFIRYFRETESFDFTIGLVGATNHPWIAGIEKFESVVKRATAFRFFEDAAAVGLKCQEFFASLATKVQAEPYNPHDHNAISVSIDDLVARLKGVTSKSKAGYLRATGAAILRKARPGLFAYGSKLWRLGADPSFFENSIVVRIHT
;
A
#
# COMPACT_ATOMS: atom_id res chain seq x y z
N MET A 1 34.18 15.35 11.06
CA MET A 1 33.99 13.89 11.00
C MET A 1 32.95 13.65 9.92
N ALA A 2 33.23 12.80 8.94
CA ALA A 2 32.26 12.48 7.90
C ALA A 2 31.06 11.78 8.56
N ASN A 3 29.84 12.21 8.24
CA ASN A 3 28.64 11.50 8.68
C ASN A 3 28.67 10.11 8.01
N GLU A 4 28.47 9.05 8.79
CA GLU A 4 28.29 7.72 8.23
C GLU A 4 26.96 7.71 7.46
N ILE A 5 27.03 7.35 6.18
CA ILE A 5 25.86 7.25 5.31
C ILE A 5 25.59 5.78 5.01
N PHE A 6 24.34 5.36 5.21
CA PHE A 6 23.81 4.09 4.75
C PHE A 6 22.97 4.33 3.50
N TYR A 7 23.05 3.43 2.53
CA TYR A 7 22.23 3.52 1.34
C TYR A 7 21.22 2.39 1.27
N ILE A 8 20.02 2.71 0.81
CA ILE A 8 19.02 1.73 0.41
C ILE A 8 18.84 1.90 -1.09
N LYS A 9 19.20 0.85 -1.84
CA LYS A 9 18.97 0.74 -3.27
C LYS A 9 17.68 -0.05 -3.48
N ILE A 10 16.73 0.54 -4.19
CA ILE A 10 15.49 -0.09 -4.60
C ILE A 10 15.52 -0.18 -6.12
N GLU A 11 15.54 -1.41 -6.64
CA GLU A 11 15.63 -1.69 -8.07
C GLU A 11 14.35 -2.38 -8.55
N THR A 12 13.62 -1.70 -9.43
CA THR A 12 12.40 -2.21 -10.08
C THR A 12 12.69 -2.57 -11.54
N ASP A 13 11.66 -3.01 -12.29
CA ASP A 13 11.80 -3.24 -13.72
C ASP A 13 11.95 -1.95 -14.56
N ARG A 14 11.76 -0.78 -13.95
CA ARG A 14 11.77 0.52 -14.61
C ARG A 14 12.91 1.41 -14.15
N ASP A 15 13.10 1.48 -12.82
CA ASP A 15 13.89 2.51 -12.17
C ASP A 15 14.76 1.93 -11.06
N ILE A 16 15.88 2.61 -10.81
CA ILE A 16 16.75 2.40 -9.65
C ILE A 16 16.68 3.65 -8.80
N MET A 17 16.28 3.49 -7.54
CA MET A 17 16.15 4.57 -6.57
C MET A 17 17.15 4.38 -5.43
N PHE A 18 17.73 5.49 -4.99
CA PHE A 18 18.67 5.52 -3.87
C PHE A 18 18.13 6.39 -2.75
N TYR A 19 18.16 5.83 -1.54
CA TYR A 19 17.84 6.56 -0.32
C TYR A 19 19.04 6.52 0.61
N GLY A 20 19.51 7.71 1.01
CA GLY A 20 20.62 7.86 1.94
C GLY A 20 20.11 8.15 3.35
N PHE A 21 20.69 7.49 4.34
CA PHE A 21 20.43 7.76 5.75
C PHE A 21 21.75 8.09 6.44
N SER A 22 21.85 9.27 7.03
CA SER A 22 23.02 9.65 7.81
C SER A 22 22.80 9.36 9.29
N ARG A 23 23.85 8.91 9.98
CA ARG A 23 23.86 8.81 11.44
C ARG A 23 24.53 10.02 12.06
N SER A 24 23.81 10.73 12.92
CA SER A 24 24.40 11.80 13.73
C SER A 24 25.33 11.24 14.81
N ALA A 25 26.14 12.11 15.42
CA ALA A 25 27.02 11.74 16.53
C ALA A 25 26.26 11.20 17.76
N THR A 26 24.99 11.55 17.92
CA THR A 26 24.12 11.04 18.99
C THR A 26 23.37 9.76 18.59
N GLY A 27 23.67 9.19 17.41
CA GLY A 27 23.02 7.98 16.92
C GLY A 27 21.61 8.20 16.36
N ILE A 28 21.26 9.42 15.97
CA ILE A 28 19.96 9.67 15.30
C ILE A 28 20.13 9.40 13.81
N LEU A 29 19.20 8.64 13.23
CA LEU A 29 19.13 8.45 11.77
C LEU A 29 18.30 9.58 11.16
N ASP A 30 18.84 10.20 10.12
CA ASP A 30 18.18 11.25 9.35
C ASP A 30 18.25 10.93 7.85
N LEU A 31 17.22 11.34 7.11
CA LEU A 31 17.18 11.21 5.65
C LEU A 31 18.15 12.21 5.00
N VAL A 32 18.96 11.72 4.07
CA VAL A 32 19.82 12.55 3.21
C VAL A 32 19.05 12.87 1.93
N ASN A 33 18.67 14.14 1.76
CA ASN A 33 17.93 14.59 0.58
C ASN A 33 18.79 14.49 -0.69
N GLY A 34 18.21 13.91 -1.75
CA GLY A 34 18.89 13.77 -3.04
C GLY A 34 20.09 12.83 -3.00
N ALA A 35 20.08 11.86 -2.10
CA ALA A 35 21.15 10.88 -2.00
C ALA A 35 21.31 10.11 -3.33
N SER A 36 22.56 9.98 -3.74
CA SER A 36 22.99 9.14 -4.84
C SER A 36 24.27 8.45 -4.42
N ALA A 37 24.46 7.21 -4.85
CA ALA A 37 25.71 6.49 -4.64
C ALA A 37 26.23 5.99 -5.99
N THR A 38 27.54 6.03 -6.20
CA THR A 38 28.15 5.40 -7.38
C THR A 38 28.39 3.91 -7.14
N ASP A 39 28.48 3.12 -8.21
CA ASP A 39 28.80 1.69 -8.09
C ASP A 39 30.16 1.47 -7.41
N GLU A 40 31.14 2.37 -7.60
CA GLU A 40 32.41 2.30 -6.89
C GLU A 40 32.23 2.48 -5.38
N GLU A 41 31.41 3.43 -4.93
CA GLU A 41 31.12 3.65 -3.51
C GLU A 41 30.43 2.41 -2.90
N LEU A 42 29.40 1.90 -3.57
CA LEU A 42 28.64 0.73 -3.10
C LEU A 42 29.50 -0.55 -3.07
N SER A 43 30.44 -0.69 -3.99
CA SER A 43 31.36 -1.84 -4.03
C SER A 43 32.29 -1.93 -2.82
N GLN A 44 32.48 -0.82 -2.11
CA GLN A 44 33.29 -0.74 -0.90
C GLN A 44 32.46 -0.92 0.38
N MET A 45 31.15 -1.20 0.26
CA MET A 45 30.22 -1.34 1.38
C MET A 45 29.77 -2.80 1.52
N GLN A 46 29.32 -3.16 2.73
CA GLN A 46 28.62 -4.41 2.96
C GLN A 46 27.20 -4.31 2.41
N CYS A 47 26.83 -5.21 1.51
CA CYS A 47 25.48 -5.31 0.96
C CYS A 47 24.67 -6.38 1.70
N VAL A 48 23.48 -6.02 2.17
CA VAL A 48 22.52 -6.91 2.81
C VAL A 48 21.19 -6.85 2.06
N ASP A 49 20.61 -8.01 1.80
CA ASP A 49 19.29 -8.12 1.16
C ASP A 49 18.18 -7.72 2.14
N GLY A 50 17.44 -6.65 1.82
CA GLY A 50 16.26 -6.18 2.54
C GLY A 50 14.94 -6.74 1.99
N SER A 51 14.96 -7.39 0.82
CA SER A 51 13.75 -7.89 0.14
C SER A 51 13.04 -9.02 0.92
N ALA A 52 13.74 -9.73 1.80
CA ALA A 52 13.14 -10.74 2.66
C ALA A 52 12.00 -10.20 3.56
N TYR A 53 11.97 -8.90 3.82
CA TYR A 53 10.97 -8.26 4.68
C TYR A 53 9.74 -7.74 3.95
N PHE A 54 9.74 -7.83 2.62
CA PHE A 54 8.59 -7.61 1.74
C PHE A 54 8.66 -8.62 0.59
N THR A 55 7.96 -9.75 0.72
CA THR A 55 8.06 -10.82 -0.27
C THR A 55 6.84 -10.86 -1.18
N PRO A 56 7.02 -10.84 -2.52
CA PRO A 56 5.94 -11.02 -3.49
C PRO A 56 5.11 -12.29 -3.27
N SER A 57 5.67 -13.31 -2.61
CA SER A 57 4.97 -14.56 -2.26
C SER A 57 3.78 -14.37 -1.31
N TRP A 58 3.65 -13.21 -0.65
CA TRP A 58 2.46 -12.87 0.14
C TRP A 58 1.24 -12.55 -0.75
N TYR A 59 1.45 -12.40 -2.05
CA TYR A 59 0.45 -11.95 -3.00
C TYR A 59 0.26 -12.99 -4.09
N MET A 60 -1.00 -13.24 -4.44
CA MET A 60 -1.35 -13.94 -5.68
C MET A 60 -1.01 -13.07 -6.90
N TYR A 61 -1.21 -11.76 -6.77
CA TYR A 61 -0.86 -10.77 -7.77
C TYR A 61 -0.25 -9.53 -7.11
N LEU A 62 0.93 -9.15 -7.58
CA LEU A 62 1.62 -7.92 -7.19
C LEU A 62 2.10 -7.25 -8.49
N PRO A 63 1.86 -5.94 -8.70
CA PRO A 63 2.26 -5.28 -9.93
C PRO A 63 3.78 -5.19 -9.99
N LYS A 64 4.37 -5.24 -11.20
CA LYS A 64 5.83 -5.29 -11.39
C LYS A 64 6.59 -4.16 -10.69
N VAL A 65 6.00 -2.97 -10.66
CA VAL A 65 6.56 -1.79 -9.97
C VAL A 65 6.77 -2.01 -8.47
N LEU A 66 5.99 -2.91 -7.84
CA LEU A 66 6.17 -3.30 -6.45
C LEU A 66 7.06 -4.55 -6.30
N GLN A 67 7.45 -5.23 -7.37
CA GLN A 67 8.34 -6.41 -7.31
C GLN A 67 9.82 -5.98 -7.34
N ALA A 68 10.23 -5.17 -6.36
CA ALA A 68 11.59 -4.61 -6.32
C ALA A 68 12.61 -5.53 -5.63
N SER A 69 13.87 -5.47 -6.08
CA SER A 69 15.03 -5.87 -5.28
C SER A 69 15.42 -4.72 -4.36
N ILE A 70 15.51 -4.99 -3.06
CA ILE A 70 15.83 -3.98 -2.05
C ILE A 70 17.14 -4.39 -1.38
N ASN A 71 18.18 -3.59 -1.57
CA ASN A 71 19.51 -3.85 -1.01
C ASN A 71 19.91 -2.71 -0.08
N VAL A 72 20.44 -3.07 1.09
CA VAL A 72 20.92 -2.13 2.10
C VAL A 72 22.44 -2.18 2.11
N TYR A 73 23.07 -1.04 1.88
CA TYR A 73 24.52 -0.87 1.86
C TYR A 73 24.97 -0.17 3.14
N LEU A 74 25.85 -0.85 3.87
CA LEU A 74 26.40 -0.41 5.15
C LEU A 74 27.91 -0.21 5.00
N PRO A 75 28.49 0.88 5.53
CA PRO A 75 29.95 1.03 5.50
C PRO A 75 30.63 -0.15 6.22
N ASN A 76 31.77 -0.63 5.71
CA ASN A 76 32.49 -1.77 6.30
C ASN A 76 33.02 -1.46 7.71
N ASP A 77 33.23 -0.19 8.01
CA ASP A 77 33.89 0.27 9.23
C ASP A 77 32.88 0.62 10.34
N VAL A 78 31.58 0.29 10.14
CA VAL A 78 30.51 0.69 11.06
C VAL A 78 30.76 0.11 12.45
N LYS A 79 31.18 0.98 13.37
CA LYS A 79 31.29 0.64 14.79
C LYS A 79 29.91 0.81 15.41
N ASN A 80 29.40 -0.27 16.01
CA ASN A 80 28.20 -0.27 16.85
C ASN A 80 26.93 0.25 16.15
N LEU A 81 26.51 -0.36 15.03
CA LEU A 81 25.14 -0.14 14.55
C LEU A 81 24.18 -0.75 15.57
N ASP A 82 23.28 0.07 16.11
CA ASP A 82 22.28 -0.43 17.05
C ASP A 82 21.31 -1.39 16.33
N VAL A 83 20.82 -2.41 17.06
CA VAL A 83 19.91 -3.42 16.50
C VAL A 83 18.63 -2.76 15.95
N GLY A 84 18.14 -1.70 16.60
CA GLY A 84 17.01 -0.92 16.13
C GLY A 84 17.30 -0.22 14.81
N GLN A 85 18.47 0.40 14.67
CA GLN A 85 18.90 1.07 13.43
C GLN A 85 19.04 0.08 12.27
N TYR A 86 19.72 -1.04 12.52
CA TYR A 86 19.88 -2.10 11.52
C TYR A 86 18.52 -2.66 11.08
N SER A 87 17.63 -2.96 12.04
CA SER A 87 16.28 -3.42 11.75
C SER A 87 15.49 -2.39 10.95
N PHE A 88 15.56 -1.10 11.31
CA PHE A 88 14.89 -0.04 10.55
C PHE A 88 15.37 0.03 9.10
N LEU A 89 16.68 0.04 8.86
CA LEU A 89 17.26 0.11 7.51
C LEU A 89 16.82 -1.06 6.63
N LEU A 90 16.71 -2.27 7.19
CA LEU A 90 16.22 -3.46 6.46
C LEU A 90 14.74 -3.41 6.11
N HIS A 91 13.92 -2.63 6.83
CA HIS A 91 12.47 -2.60 6.65
C HIS A 91 11.97 -1.35 5.91
N VAL A 92 12.68 -0.23 6.02
CA VAL A 92 12.21 1.05 5.48
C VAL A 92 12.21 1.07 3.94
N GLY A 93 13.03 0.25 3.27
CA GLY A 93 13.03 0.15 1.80
C GLY A 93 11.66 -0.20 1.21
N ALA A 94 10.94 -1.16 1.79
CA ALA A 94 9.60 -1.52 1.33
C ALA A 94 8.57 -0.41 1.60
N LEU A 95 8.75 0.33 2.70
CA LEU A 95 7.90 1.48 3.03
C LEU A 95 8.12 2.61 2.01
N LEU A 96 9.37 2.90 1.67
CA LEU A 96 9.75 3.90 0.66
C LEU A 96 9.17 3.54 -0.72
N LEU A 97 9.34 2.29 -1.16
CA LEU A 97 8.74 1.82 -2.41
C LEU A 97 7.21 2.01 -2.44
N ALA A 98 6.53 1.69 -1.34
CA ALA A 98 5.08 1.89 -1.25
C ALA A 98 4.67 3.37 -1.30
N VAL A 99 5.50 4.27 -0.72
CA VAL A 99 5.29 5.73 -0.80
C VAL A 99 5.51 6.21 -2.24
N ASP A 100 6.58 5.79 -2.90
CA ASP A 100 6.92 6.19 -4.27
C ASP A 100 5.85 5.75 -5.29
N GLU A 101 5.31 4.55 -5.11
CA GLU A 101 4.23 4.02 -5.93
C GLU A 101 2.84 4.54 -5.53
N HIS A 102 2.76 5.44 -4.55
CA HIS A 102 1.51 5.96 -3.98
C HIS A 102 0.52 4.89 -3.49
N ASP A 103 1.03 3.73 -3.01
CA ASP A 103 0.22 2.66 -2.42
C ASP A 103 -0.01 2.90 -0.92
N GLY A 104 -0.91 3.84 -0.61
CA GLY A 104 -1.22 4.22 0.77
C GLY A 104 -1.73 3.06 1.64
N LEU A 105 -2.48 2.12 1.08
CA LEU A 105 -2.91 0.93 1.82
C LEU A 105 -1.74 0.01 2.16
N LEU A 106 -0.77 -0.17 1.26
CA LEU A 106 0.44 -0.94 1.55
C LEU A 106 1.30 -0.25 2.62
N VAL A 107 1.42 1.08 2.57
CA VAL A 107 2.07 1.86 3.65
C VAL A 107 1.43 1.53 5.01
N ALA A 108 0.10 1.58 5.10
CA ALA A 108 -0.60 1.24 6.34
C ALA A 108 -0.39 -0.23 6.77
N GLU A 109 -0.40 -1.18 5.82
CA GLU A 109 -0.09 -2.60 6.08
C GLU A 109 1.33 -2.80 6.63
N LEU A 110 2.33 -2.13 6.06
CA LEU A 110 3.73 -2.21 6.47
C LEU A 110 3.94 -1.60 7.87
N LEU A 111 3.36 -0.42 8.12
CA LEU A 111 3.37 0.21 9.44
C LEU A 111 2.79 -0.72 10.50
N ARG A 112 1.65 -1.37 10.20
CA ARG A 112 1.03 -2.33 11.12
C ARG A 112 1.90 -3.56 11.37
N ARG A 113 2.47 -4.15 10.32
CA ARG A 113 3.27 -5.39 10.42
C ARG A 113 4.62 -5.20 11.12
N ARG A 114 5.16 -3.98 11.10
CA ARG A 114 6.48 -3.62 11.63
C ARG A 114 6.43 -2.47 12.63
N ALA A 115 5.30 -2.34 13.33
CA ALA A 115 5.04 -1.21 14.24
C ALA A 115 6.17 -0.98 15.25
N ALA A 116 6.69 -2.05 15.87
CA ALA A 116 7.80 -1.95 16.83
C ALA A 116 9.11 -1.42 16.22
N VAL A 117 9.37 -1.72 14.94
CA VAL A 117 10.57 -1.22 14.24
C VAL A 117 10.41 0.28 13.95
N PHE A 118 9.26 0.67 13.40
CA PHE A 118 9.01 2.05 13.00
C PHE A 118 8.79 3.01 14.19
N ALA A 119 8.24 2.52 15.29
CA ALA A 119 7.99 3.32 16.50
C ALA A 119 9.28 3.95 17.08
N ASN A 120 10.44 3.29 16.91
CA ASN A 120 11.74 3.79 17.36
C ASN A 120 12.26 4.96 16.51
N PHE A 121 11.76 5.11 15.27
CA PHE A 121 12.19 6.11 14.30
C PHE A 121 11.03 6.99 13.85
N LEU A 122 10.04 7.18 14.73
CA LEU A 122 8.75 7.74 14.39
C LEU A 122 8.80 9.12 13.70
N PRO A 123 9.62 10.10 14.14
CA PRO A 123 9.72 11.39 13.44
C PRO A 123 10.16 11.25 11.97
N LEU A 124 11.13 10.36 11.72
CA LEU A 124 11.61 10.04 10.39
C LEU A 124 10.52 9.32 9.58
N VAL A 125 9.86 8.32 10.16
CA VAL A 125 8.75 7.57 9.51
C VAL A 125 7.62 8.51 9.11
N VAL A 126 7.18 9.40 10.01
CA VAL A 126 6.16 10.43 9.75
C VAL A 126 6.59 11.33 8.59
N HIS A 127 7.87 11.72 8.54
CA HIS A 127 8.40 12.51 7.43
C HIS A 127 8.33 11.75 6.10
N LEU A 128 8.74 10.46 6.08
CA LEU A 128 8.78 9.64 4.87
C LEU A 128 7.38 9.39 4.28
N ILE A 129 6.37 9.12 5.12
CA ILE A 129 5.03 8.74 4.63
C ILE A 129 4.13 9.93 4.31
N LYS A 130 4.54 11.17 4.61
CA LYS A 130 3.78 12.41 4.37
C LYS A 130 3.10 12.48 3.00
N PRO A 131 3.77 12.13 1.87
CA PRO A 131 3.19 12.29 0.53
C PRO A 131 1.90 11.50 0.28
N VAL A 132 1.67 10.43 1.04
CA VAL A 132 0.53 9.52 0.85
C VAL A 132 -0.35 9.42 2.10
N ALA A 133 -0.02 10.15 3.17
CA ALA A 133 -0.56 9.91 4.49
C ALA A 133 -2.08 10.19 4.59
N ALA A 134 -2.60 11.18 3.87
CA ALA A 134 -4.03 11.54 3.90
C ALA A 134 -4.89 10.41 3.32
N GLU A 135 -4.56 9.98 2.11
CA GLU A 135 -5.20 8.87 1.41
C GLU A 135 -4.98 7.54 2.12
N ALA A 136 -3.79 7.29 2.63
CA ALA A 136 -3.48 6.10 3.41
C ALA A 136 -4.33 6.04 4.69
N LEU A 137 -4.49 7.17 5.40
CA LEU A 137 -5.36 7.25 6.57
C LEU A 137 -6.82 6.98 6.20
N PHE A 138 -7.31 7.59 5.11
CA PHE A 138 -8.66 7.34 4.61
C PHE A 138 -8.87 5.86 4.28
N ALA A 139 -7.99 5.28 3.48
CA ALA A 139 -8.05 3.89 3.08
C ALA A 139 -7.95 2.94 4.28
N TYR A 140 -7.12 3.26 5.27
CA TYR A 140 -6.96 2.45 6.47
C TYR A 140 -8.20 2.50 7.39
N VAL A 141 -8.70 3.70 7.70
CA VAL A 141 -9.84 3.89 8.63
C VAL A 141 -11.18 3.55 7.98
N TYR A 142 -11.39 4.01 6.74
CA TYR A 142 -12.69 3.95 6.07
C TYR A 142 -12.75 2.96 4.90
N GLY A 143 -11.61 2.44 4.45
CA GLY A 143 -11.53 1.31 3.52
C GLY A 143 -11.21 -0.02 4.19
N GLY A 144 -10.41 -0.01 5.27
CA GLY A 144 -9.92 -1.19 5.98
C GLY A 144 -10.98 -1.88 6.85
N PHE A 145 -10.79 -3.17 7.13
CA PHE A 145 -11.86 -4.00 7.66
C PHE A 145 -12.15 -3.82 9.16
N ARG A 146 -11.16 -3.43 9.94
CA ARG A 146 -11.33 -2.96 11.32
C ARG A 146 -11.16 -1.45 11.26
N GLY A 147 -12.24 -0.73 10.95
CA GLY A 147 -12.21 0.72 11.12
C GLY A 147 -11.74 0.93 12.56
N ASP A 148 -10.63 1.64 12.74
CA ASP A 148 -10.08 1.85 14.08
C ASP A 148 -11.23 2.40 14.92
N SER A 149 -11.76 1.59 15.83
CA SER A 149 -12.90 1.94 16.68
C SER A 149 -12.58 3.19 17.50
N ASP A 150 -11.29 3.50 17.60
CA ASP A 150 -10.73 4.54 18.40
C ASP A 150 -10.29 5.73 17.55
N PHE A 151 -10.43 5.71 16.21
CA PHE A 151 -9.98 6.85 15.37
C PHE A 151 -10.73 8.14 15.73
N ALA A 152 -12.02 8.06 16.03
CA ALA A 152 -12.77 9.22 16.52
C ALA A 152 -12.16 9.79 17.82
N GLN A 153 -11.61 8.93 18.70
CA GLN A 153 -10.95 9.34 19.93
C GLN A 153 -9.57 9.95 19.63
N ILE A 154 -8.78 9.31 18.75
CA ILE A 154 -7.47 9.81 18.29
C ILE A 154 -7.62 11.19 17.65
N TYR A 155 -8.59 11.33 16.74
CA TYR A 155 -8.92 12.59 16.09
C TYR A 155 -9.37 13.65 17.10
N LYS A 156 -10.25 13.29 18.05
CA LYS A 156 -10.72 14.21 19.09
C LYS A 156 -9.60 14.68 20.01
N ALA A 157 -8.66 13.80 20.37
CA ALA A 157 -7.50 14.17 21.16
C ALA A 157 -6.54 15.07 20.37
N ASN A 158 -6.33 14.76 19.08
CA ASN A 158 -5.42 15.45 18.16
C ASN A 158 -4.03 15.76 18.77
N ALA A 159 -3.60 14.94 19.72
CA ALA A 159 -2.37 15.15 20.45
C ALA A 159 -1.16 14.91 19.52
N PRO A 160 -0.02 15.58 19.74
CA PRO A 160 1.24 15.18 19.14
C PRO A 160 1.57 13.74 19.57
N ILE A 161 2.02 12.91 18.64
CA ILE A 161 2.48 11.56 18.96
C ILE A 161 3.91 11.58 19.50
N SER A 162 4.21 10.72 20.46
CA SER A 162 5.56 10.52 21.02
C SER A 162 6.27 9.34 20.37
N THR A 163 7.61 9.32 20.42
CA THR A 163 8.40 8.13 20.09
C THR A 163 7.86 6.91 20.83
N GLY A 164 7.75 5.77 20.15
CA GLY A 164 7.13 4.55 20.69
C GLY A 164 5.65 4.37 20.32
N GLU A 165 4.99 5.37 19.71
CA GLU A 165 3.63 5.18 19.17
C GLU A 165 3.61 4.08 18.09
N THR A 166 2.60 3.21 18.17
CA THR A 166 2.42 2.06 17.27
C THR A 166 1.05 2.04 16.59
N ASN A 167 0.12 2.91 17.02
CA ASN A 167 -1.19 3.04 16.41
C ASN A 167 -1.07 3.68 15.01
N VAL A 168 -1.37 2.89 13.99
CA VAL A 168 -1.22 3.30 12.59
C VAL A 168 -2.07 4.52 12.23
N ALA A 169 -3.30 4.63 12.73
CA ALA A 169 -4.14 5.79 12.46
C ALA A 169 -3.59 7.07 13.12
N ALA A 170 -3.02 6.98 14.33
CA ALA A 170 -2.36 8.11 14.97
C ALA A 170 -1.11 8.57 14.19
N ILE A 171 -0.29 7.62 13.73
CA ILE A 171 0.93 7.88 12.93
C ILE A 171 0.56 8.53 11.59
N LEU A 172 -0.41 7.98 10.88
CA LEU A 172 -0.88 8.51 9.60
C LEU A 172 -1.56 9.87 9.77
N LEU A 173 -2.35 10.07 10.84
CA LEU A 173 -2.94 11.37 11.15
C LEU A 173 -1.85 12.43 11.37
N GLU A 174 -0.82 12.14 12.19
CA GLU A 174 0.30 13.05 12.41
C GLU A 174 0.99 13.45 11.09
N ALA A 175 1.28 12.46 10.23
CA ALA A 175 1.89 12.72 8.92
C ALA A 175 0.97 13.55 8.01
N ALA A 176 -0.34 13.33 8.08
CA ALA A 176 -1.32 14.00 7.25
C ALA A 176 -1.79 15.38 7.79
N LYS A 177 -1.42 15.76 9.03
CA LYS A 177 -1.92 16.99 9.70
C LYS A 177 -1.82 18.24 8.85
N GLY A 178 -0.71 18.42 8.13
CA GLY A 178 -0.49 19.61 7.28
C GLY A 178 -1.48 19.72 6.11
N VAL A 179 -1.89 18.58 5.56
CA VAL A 179 -2.80 18.49 4.41
C VAL A 179 -4.26 18.44 4.87
N LEU A 180 -4.56 17.56 5.84
CA LEU A 180 -5.93 17.36 6.34
C LEU A 180 -6.41 18.51 7.22
N LYS A 181 -5.50 19.21 7.93
CA LYS A 181 -5.81 20.33 8.85
C LYS A 181 -6.97 19.98 9.82
N PRO A 182 -6.83 18.93 10.64
CA PRO A 182 -7.91 18.44 11.50
C PRO A 182 -8.41 19.54 12.44
N ASN A 183 -9.73 19.69 12.54
CA ASN A 183 -10.38 20.64 13.46
C ASN A 183 -11.48 19.96 14.30
N PRO A 184 -11.10 19.25 15.38
CA PRO A 184 -12.03 18.43 16.14
C PRO A 184 -13.14 19.21 16.87
N GLU A 185 -13.01 20.53 17.01
CA GLU A 185 -14.04 21.39 17.59
C GLU A 185 -15.17 21.72 16.60
N LYS A 186 -14.89 21.63 15.29
CA LYS A 186 -15.81 22.11 14.24
C LYS A 186 -16.31 21.03 13.30
N GLU A 187 -15.58 19.94 13.14
CA GLU A 187 -15.91 18.90 12.18
C GLU A 187 -15.60 17.50 12.75
N THR A 188 -16.41 16.50 12.39
CA THR A 188 -16.10 15.09 12.66
C THR A 188 -14.94 14.61 11.76
N PRO A 189 -14.31 13.46 12.06
CA PRO A 189 -13.27 12.93 11.17
C PRO A 189 -13.81 12.63 9.75
N GLU A 190 -15.06 12.19 9.62
CA GLU A 190 -15.71 12.01 8.31
C GLU A 190 -15.86 13.33 7.57
N GLU A 191 -16.26 14.40 8.27
CA GLU A 191 -16.42 15.73 7.69
C GLU A 191 -15.08 16.32 7.22
N MET A 192 -14.00 16.07 7.97
CA MET A 192 -12.63 16.40 7.55
C MET A 192 -12.29 15.73 6.21
N PHE A 193 -12.58 14.43 6.05
CA PHE A 193 -12.32 13.74 4.78
C PHE A 193 -13.27 14.18 3.66
N ILE A 194 -14.54 14.47 3.96
CA ILE A 194 -15.46 15.05 2.98
C ILE A 194 -14.90 16.37 2.46
N ARG A 195 -14.42 17.23 3.36
CA ARG A 195 -13.77 18.50 3.00
C ARG A 195 -12.52 18.26 2.16
N TYR A 196 -11.63 17.36 2.59
CA TYR A 196 -10.41 17.00 1.86
C TYR A 196 -10.71 16.59 0.41
N PHE A 197 -11.51 15.55 0.19
CA PHE A 197 -11.82 15.07 -1.16
C PHE A 197 -12.65 16.06 -1.99
N ARG A 198 -13.35 17.01 -1.36
CA ARG A 198 -14.08 18.08 -2.05
C ARG A 198 -13.15 19.18 -2.54
N GLU A 199 -12.09 19.48 -1.79
CA GLU A 199 -11.15 20.57 -2.09
C GLU A 199 -9.99 20.11 -2.99
N THR A 200 -9.57 18.84 -2.91
CA THR A 200 -8.50 18.30 -3.75
C THR A 200 -8.95 18.10 -5.19
N GLU A 201 -8.24 18.68 -6.16
CA GLU A 201 -8.57 18.62 -7.59
C GLU A 201 -8.71 17.18 -8.11
N SER A 202 -7.74 16.32 -7.78
CA SER A 202 -7.72 14.91 -8.12
C SER A 202 -7.18 14.08 -6.96
N PHE A 203 -7.68 12.86 -6.79
CA PHE A 203 -7.12 11.91 -5.83
C PHE A 203 -6.69 10.63 -6.54
N ASP A 204 -5.68 9.96 -5.97
CA ASP A 204 -5.20 8.65 -6.42
C ASP A 204 -4.78 7.83 -5.20
N PHE A 205 -5.48 6.74 -4.94
CA PHE A 205 -5.21 5.91 -3.76
C PHE A 205 -5.59 4.46 -3.95
N THR A 206 -5.01 3.61 -3.11
CA THR A 206 -5.33 2.18 -3.03
C THR A 206 -6.32 1.90 -1.92
N ILE A 207 -7.29 1.01 -2.17
CA ILE A 207 -8.32 0.64 -1.20
C ILE A 207 -8.73 -0.82 -1.35
N GLY A 208 -9.02 -1.46 -0.21
CA GLY A 208 -9.53 -2.82 -0.16
C GLY A 208 -11.03 -2.90 -0.45
N LEU A 209 -11.46 -4.01 -1.06
CA LEU A 209 -12.87 -4.28 -1.31
C LEU A 209 -13.51 -5.00 -0.12
N VAL A 210 -14.79 -4.71 0.15
CA VAL A 210 -15.63 -5.44 1.10
C VAL A 210 -16.66 -6.32 0.41
N GLY A 211 -17.07 -7.39 1.11
CA GLY A 211 -18.11 -8.30 0.64
C GLY A 211 -17.71 -9.24 -0.50
N ALA A 212 -16.42 -9.33 -0.84
CA ALA A 212 -15.93 -10.12 -1.98
C ALA A 212 -16.37 -11.59 -1.96
N THR A 213 -16.47 -12.19 -0.77
CA THR A 213 -16.95 -13.58 -0.58
C THR A 213 -18.40 -13.79 -1.02
N ASN A 214 -19.22 -12.74 -1.06
CA ASN A 214 -20.61 -12.78 -1.49
C ASN A 214 -20.78 -12.52 -3.00
N HIS A 215 -19.68 -12.41 -3.74
CA HIS A 215 -19.69 -11.99 -5.13
C HIS A 215 -19.01 -12.99 -6.07
N PRO A 216 -19.50 -13.15 -7.31
CA PRO A 216 -19.10 -14.23 -8.20
C PRO A 216 -17.63 -14.20 -8.62
N TRP A 217 -16.94 -13.06 -8.49
CA TRP A 217 -15.53 -12.96 -8.86
C TRP A 217 -14.63 -13.87 -8.03
N ILE A 218 -14.95 -14.09 -6.74
CA ILE A 218 -14.15 -14.96 -5.86
C ILE A 218 -14.17 -16.43 -6.31
N ALA A 219 -15.35 -16.92 -6.71
CA ALA A 219 -15.51 -18.27 -7.25
C ALA A 219 -14.80 -18.43 -8.62
N GLY A 220 -14.52 -17.31 -9.30
CA GLY A 220 -13.67 -17.28 -10.49
C GLY A 220 -12.20 -17.59 -10.19
N ILE A 221 -11.69 -17.19 -9.02
CA ILE A 221 -10.29 -17.41 -8.61
C ILE A 221 -10.02 -18.91 -8.47
N GLU A 222 -10.86 -19.63 -7.74
CA GLU A 222 -10.71 -21.09 -7.56
C GLU A 222 -10.68 -21.84 -8.90
N LYS A 223 -11.53 -21.43 -9.84
CA LYS A 223 -11.57 -21.99 -11.20
C LYS A 223 -10.30 -21.64 -11.98
N PHE A 224 -9.82 -20.41 -11.88
CA PHE A 224 -8.56 -19.97 -12.48
C PHE A 224 -7.39 -20.80 -11.95
N GLU A 225 -7.27 -20.94 -10.63
CA GLU A 225 -6.21 -21.74 -9.99
C GLU A 225 -6.26 -23.21 -10.42
N SER A 226 -7.46 -23.80 -10.53
CA SER A 226 -7.64 -25.16 -11.05
C SER A 226 -7.17 -25.32 -12.50
N VAL A 227 -7.38 -24.30 -13.34
CA VAL A 227 -6.91 -24.29 -14.73
C VAL A 227 -5.39 -24.15 -14.77
N VAL A 228 -4.82 -23.19 -14.02
CA VAL A 228 -3.37 -23.00 -13.92
C VAL A 228 -2.69 -24.26 -13.42
N LYS A 229 -3.16 -24.84 -12.31
CA LYS A 229 -2.60 -26.07 -11.74
C LYS A 229 -2.61 -27.24 -12.72
N ARG A 230 -3.70 -27.41 -13.49
CA ARG A 230 -3.76 -28.43 -14.56
C ARG A 230 -2.75 -28.12 -15.67
N ALA A 231 -2.71 -26.88 -16.15
CA ALA A 231 -1.75 -26.47 -17.19
C ALA A 231 -0.30 -26.71 -16.76
N THR A 232 0.06 -26.40 -15.51
CA THR A 232 1.38 -26.68 -14.93
C THR A 232 1.65 -28.18 -14.82
N ALA A 233 0.67 -28.96 -14.36
CA ALA A 233 0.81 -30.42 -14.23
C ALA A 233 0.91 -31.14 -15.58
N PHE A 234 0.40 -30.57 -16.68
CA PHE A 234 0.61 -31.11 -18.03
C PHE A 234 1.95 -30.69 -18.65
N ARG A 235 2.62 -29.68 -18.09
CA ARG A 235 3.87 -29.10 -18.61
C ARG A 235 5.08 -29.28 -17.68
N PHE A 236 5.20 -30.43 -17.00
CA PHE A 236 6.23 -30.75 -15.97
C PHE A 236 7.70 -30.36 -16.29
N PHE A 237 8.05 -29.96 -17.52
CA PHE A 237 9.40 -29.57 -17.95
C PHE A 237 9.56 -28.10 -18.39
N GLU A 238 8.49 -27.29 -18.44
CA GLU A 238 8.59 -25.87 -18.83
C GLU A 238 8.34 -24.94 -17.63
N ASP A 239 9.44 -24.57 -17.00
CA ASP A 239 9.71 -23.38 -16.18
C ASP A 239 8.53 -22.81 -15.35
N ALA A 240 8.47 -23.19 -14.07
CA ALA A 240 7.51 -22.62 -13.11
C ALA A 240 7.56 -21.08 -13.05
N ALA A 241 8.71 -20.46 -13.34
CA ALA A 241 8.82 -19.00 -13.43
C ALA A 241 8.03 -18.44 -14.62
N ALA A 242 8.01 -19.14 -15.76
CA ALA A 242 7.23 -18.75 -16.93
C ALA A 242 5.72 -18.82 -16.68
N VAL A 243 5.25 -19.84 -15.96
CA VAL A 243 3.84 -19.93 -15.53
C VAL A 243 3.49 -18.79 -14.57
N GLY A 244 4.36 -18.52 -13.60
CA GLY A 244 4.20 -17.40 -12.66
C GLY A 244 4.09 -16.07 -13.39
N LEU A 245 5.00 -15.79 -14.33
CA LEU A 245 4.98 -14.58 -15.15
C LEU A 245 3.67 -14.43 -15.94
N LYS A 246 3.20 -15.52 -16.58
CA LYS A 246 1.92 -15.50 -17.31
C LYS A 246 0.72 -15.22 -16.41
N CYS A 247 0.73 -15.72 -15.18
CA CYS A 247 -0.31 -15.38 -14.20
C CYS A 247 -0.27 -13.89 -13.84
N GLN A 248 0.92 -13.34 -13.58
CA GLN A 248 1.06 -11.90 -13.30
C GLN A 248 0.60 -11.04 -14.49
N GLU A 249 0.96 -11.41 -15.72
CA GLU A 249 0.50 -10.75 -16.95
C GLU A 249 -1.03 -10.81 -17.11
N PHE A 250 -1.63 -11.98 -16.82
CA PHE A 250 -3.07 -12.16 -16.88
C PHE A 250 -3.79 -11.22 -15.93
N PHE A 251 -3.42 -11.19 -14.64
CA PHE A 251 -4.02 -10.30 -13.65
C PHE A 251 -3.80 -8.82 -13.97
N ALA A 252 -2.60 -8.45 -14.43
CA ALA A 252 -2.30 -7.08 -14.85
C ALA A 252 -3.15 -6.61 -16.04
N SER A 253 -3.65 -7.55 -16.86
CA SER A 253 -4.50 -7.26 -18.02
C SER A 253 -5.99 -7.11 -17.72
N LEU A 254 -6.43 -7.39 -16.49
CA LEU A 254 -7.84 -7.35 -16.13
C LEU A 254 -8.31 -5.89 -16.01
N ALA A 255 -9.34 -5.53 -16.76
CA ALA A 255 -9.95 -4.22 -16.65
C ALA A 255 -10.90 -4.14 -15.45
N THR A 256 -10.84 -3.06 -14.69
CA THR A 256 -11.74 -2.81 -13.57
C THR A 256 -12.78 -1.74 -13.92
N LYS A 257 -13.88 -1.74 -13.19
CA LYS A 257 -14.92 -0.72 -13.25
C LYS A 257 -15.38 -0.42 -11.83
N VAL A 258 -15.17 0.81 -11.39
CA VAL A 258 -15.63 1.31 -10.10
C VAL A 258 -16.73 2.33 -10.35
N GLN A 259 -17.94 2.06 -9.82
CA GLN A 259 -19.12 2.85 -10.15
C GLN A 259 -20.04 3.04 -8.94
N ALA A 260 -20.51 4.27 -8.73
CA ALA A 260 -21.54 4.58 -7.76
C ALA A 260 -22.91 4.02 -8.19
N GLU A 261 -23.65 3.46 -7.24
CA GLU A 261 -24.98 2.87 -7.40
C GLU A 261 -26.02 3.65 -6.57
N PRO A 262 -26.44 4.87 -6.98
CA PRO A 262 -27.37 5.70 -6.19
C PRO A 262 -28.74 5.06 -5.95
N TYR A 263 -29.12 4.10 -6.80
CA TYR A 263 -30.38 3.35 -6.72
C TYR A 263 -30.20 1.97 -6.06
N ASN A 264 -29.07 1.70 -5.42
CA ASN A 264 -28.89 0.47 -4.66
C ASN A 264 -29.93 0.43 -3.53
N PRO A 265 -30.70 -0.66 -3.39
CA PRO A 265 -31.82 -0.74 -2.44
C PRO A 265 -31.38 -0.81 -0.97
N HIS A 266 -30.09 -1.04 -0.69
CA HIS A 266 -29.57 -1.20 0.66
C HIS A 266 -28.70 -0.02 1.12
N ASP A 267 -27.98 0.63 0.20
CA ASP A 267 -27.13 1.79 0.49
C ASP A 267 -27.06 2.75 -0.71
N HIS A 268 -27.69 3.91 -0.60
CA HIS A 268 -27.66 4.95 -1.65
C HIS A 268 -26.27 5.53 -1.93
N ASN A 269 -25.29 5.28 -1.06
CA ASN A 269 -23.90 5.68 -1.27
C ASN A 269 -23.03 4.56 -1.84
N ALA A 270 -23.60 3.38 -2.13
CA ALA A 270 -22.84 2.22 -2.57
C ALA A 270 -21.94 2.56 -3.77
N ILE A 271 -20.67 2.19 -3.69
CA ILE A 271 -19.73 2.22 -4.81
C ILE A 271 -19.31 0.78 -5.08
N SER A 272 -19.78 0.25 -6.19
CA SER A 272 -19.49 -1.10 -6.64
C SER A 272 -18.15 -1.19 -7.35
N VAL A 273 -17.53 -2.36 -7.23
CA VAL A 273 -16.31 -2.70 -7.97
C VAL A 273 -16.55 -3.98 -8.74
N SER A 274 -16.37 -3.90 -10.05
CA SER A 274 -16.40 -5.03 -10.97
C SER A 274 -15.04 -5.19 -11.65
N ILE A 275 -14.60 -6.42 -11.82
CA ILE A 275 -13.35 -6.77 -12.50
C ILE A 275 -13.73 -7.70 -13.66
N ASP A 276 -12.90 -7.78 -14.71
CA ASP A 276 -13.12 -8.77 -15.76
C ASP A 276 -13.32 -10.17 -15.18
N ASP A 277 -14.29 -10.90 -15.71
CA ASP A 277 -14.59 -12.27 -15.30
C ASP A 277 -13.44 -13.19 -15.71
N LEU A 278 -12.85 -13.86 -14.72
CA LEU A 278 -11.65 -14.67 -14.91
C LEU A 278 -11.91 -15.83 -15.88
N VAL A 279 -13.08 -16.48 -15.78
CA VAL A 279 -13.43 -17.64 -16.63
C VAL A 279 -13.75 -17.19 -18.05
N ALA A 280 -14.44 -16.06 -18.21
CA ALA A 280 -14.69 -15.49 -19.53
C ALA A 280 -13.38 -15.04 -20.19
N ARG A 281 -12.49 -14.37 -19.45
CA ARG A 281 -11.19 -13.94 -19.99
C ARG A 281 -10.31 -15.10 -20.42
N LEU A 282 -10.27 -16.19 -19.66
CA LEU A 282 -9.59 -17.43 -20.07
C LEU A 282 -10.13 -18.01 -21.39
N LYS A 283 -11.41 -17.76 -21.70
CA LYS A 283 -12.06 -18.17 -22.97
C LYS A 283 -11.96 -17.12 -24.08
N GLY A 284 -11.23 -16.03 -23.87
CA GLY A 284 -11.13 -14.93 -24.85
C GLY A 284 -12.38 -14.04 -24.94
N VAL A 285 -13.30 -14.15 -23.98
CA VAL A 285 -14.53 -13.35 -23.91
C VAL A 285 -14.33 -12.18 -22.96
N THR A 286 -14.87 -11.01 -23.32
CA THR A 286 -14.86 -9.82 -22.46
C THR A 286 -16.19 -9.71 -21.73
N SER A 287 -16.17 -9.93 -20.41
CA SER A 287 -17.30 -9.67 -19.52
C SER A 287 -16.76 -9.22 -18.16
N LYS A 288 -17.60 -8.53 -17.38
CA LYS A 288 -17.27 -8.12 -16.02
C LYS A 288 -18.09 -8.92 -15.01
N SER A 289 -17.46 -9.23 -13.90
CA SER A 289 -18.07 -9.88 -12.74
C SER A 289 -17.87 -8.98 -11.51
N LYS A 290 -18.92 -8.84 -10.71
CA LYS A 290 -18.87 -8.00 -9.51
C LYS A 290 -17.87 -8.63 -8.54
N ALA A 291 -16.94 -7.84 -8.04
CA ALA A 291 -15.86 -8.26 -7.15
C ALA A 291 -16.06 -7.78 -5.70
N GLY A 292 -16.89 -6.75 -5.50
CA GLY A 292 -17.16 -6.21 -4.18
C GLY A 292 -17.74 -4.82 -4.22
N TYR A 293 -17.67 -4.16 -3.07
CA TYR A 293 -17.95 -2.74 -2.90
C TYR A 293 -16.79 -2.07 -2.17
N LEU A 294 -16.74 -0.75 -2.24
CA LEU A 294 -16.06 0.02 -1.20
C LEU A 294 -16.85 -0.09 0.10
N ARG A 295 -16.16 -0.04 1.23
CA ARG A 295 -16.81 0.02 2.55
C ARG A 295 -17.79 1.19 2.61
N ALA A 296 -18.98 0.96 3.16
CA ALA A 296 -20.09 1.91 3.13
C ALA A 296 -19.72 3.30 3.70
N THR A 297 -18.93 3.35 4.78
CA THR A 297 -18.48 4.63 5.38
C THR A 297 -17.56 5.41 4.44
N GLY A 298 -16.54 4.76 3.86
CA GLY A 298 -15.67 5.36 2.85
C GLY A 298 -16.44 5.79 1.60
N ALA A 299 -17.38 4.95 1.14
CA ALA A 299 -18.22 5.28 0.00
C ALA A 299 -19.11 6.51 0.27
N ALA A 300 -19.71 6.61 1.46
CA ALA A 300 -20.50 7.78 1.86
C ALA A 300 -19.68 9.08 1.91
N ILE A 301 -18.44 9.02 2.41
CA ILE A 301 -17.53 10.17 2.40
C ILE A 301 -17.27 10.63 0.96
N LEU A 302 -16.86 9.72 0.07
CA LEU A 302 -16.57 10.04 -1.33
C LEU A 302 -17.80 10.57 -2.07
N ARG A 303 -18.98 9.95 -1.88
CA ARG A 303 -20.24 10.37 -2.50
C ARG A 303 -20.70 11.74 -2.02
N LYS A 304 -20.48 12.08 -0.75
CA LYS A 304 -20.77 13.42 -0.22
C LYS A 304 -19.77 14.47 -0.71
N ALA A 305 -18.49 14.11 -0.83
CA ALA A 305 -17.45 15.02 -1.33
C ALA A 305 -17.59 15.31 -2.84
N ARG A 306 -17.98 14.28 -3.60
CA ARG A 306 -18.08 14.30 -5.07
C ARG A 306 -19.43 13.71 -5.54
N PRO A 307 -20.58 14.36 -5.28
CA PRO A 307 -21.90 13.81 -5.60
C PRO A 307 -22.12 13.53 -7.10
N GLY A 308 -21.50 14.33 -7.97
CA GLY A 308 -21.54 14.16 -9.42
C GLY A 308 -20.60 13.10 -9.99
N LEU A 309 -19.71 12.52 -9.18
CA LEU A 309 -18.75 11.50 -9.61
C LEU A 309 -19.38 10.11 -9.50
N PHE A 310 -19.82 9.59 -10.65
CA PHE A 310 -20.48 8.27 -10.73
C PHE A 310 -19.55 7.15 -11.19
N ALA A 311 -18.49 7.47 -11.92
CA ALA A 311 -17.50 6.52 -12.39
C ALA A 311 -16.11 6.99 -11.98
N TYR A 312 -15.27 6.06 -11.58
CA TYR A 312 -13.91 6.33 -11.13
C TYR A 312 -12.92 5.63 -12.06
N GLY A 313 -11.82 6.31 -12.37
CA GLY A 313 -10.64 5.65 -12.92
C GLY A 313 -10.20 4.55 -11.95
N SER A 314 -9.90 3.36 -12.47
CA SER A 314 -9.57 2.24 -11.60
C SER A 314 -8.65 1.23 -12.24
N LYS A 315 -7.90 0.52 -11.39
CA LYS A 315 -7.08 -0.63 -11.79
C LYS A 315 -7.04 -1.66 -10.67
N LEU A 316 -7.02 -2.94 -11.03
CA LEU A 316 -6.66 -3.99 -10.07
C LEU A 316 -5.20 -3.78 -9.67
N TRP A 317 -4.96 -3.56 -8.38
CA TRP A 317 -3.64 -3.18 -7.89
C TRP A 317 -2.91 -4.35 -7.26
N ARG A 318 -3.52 -5.04 -6.28
CA ARG A 318 -2.92 -6.21 -5.61
C ARG A 318 -3.97 -7.28 -5.32
N LEU A 319 -3.55 -8.54 -5.31
CA LEU A 319 -4.32 -9.66 -4.77
C LEU A 319 -3.52 -10.38 -3.68
N GLY A 320 -4.09 -10.49 -2.48
CA GLY A 320 -3.49 -11.29 -1.39
C GLY A 320 -3.47 -12.79 -1.71
N ALA A 321 -2.54 -13.54 -1.10
CA ALA A 321 -2.37 -14.98 -1.37
C ALA A 321 -3.57 -15.85 -0.92
N ASP A 322 -4.38 -15.38 0.02
CA ASP A 322 -5.61 -16.06 0.44
C ASP A 322 -6.77 -15.06 0.51
N PRO A 323 -7.75 -15.15 -0.41
CA PRO A 323 -8.88 -14.25 -0.41
C PRO A 323 -9.80 -14.32 0.81
N SER A 324 -9.75 -15.45 1.52
CA SER A 324 -10.56 -15.77 2.69
C SER A 324 -9.85 -15.49 4.02
N PHE A 325 -8.52 -15.46 4.04
CA PHE A 325 -7.72 -15.19 5.25
C PHE A 325 -7.04 -13.81 5.28
N PHE A 326 -6.91 -13.11 4.14
CA PHE A 326 -6.39 -11.75 4.11
C PHE A 326 -7.51 -10.71 4.05
N GLU A 327 -7.63 -9.93 5.13
CA GLU A 327 -8.23 -8.60 5.12
C GLU A 327 -7.58 -7.81 3.95
N ASN A 328 -8.37 -7.24 3.00
CA ASN A 328 -7.91 -6.60 1.76
C ASN A 328 -7.33 -7.54 0.68
N SER A 329 -7.85 -8.75 0.55
CA SER A 329 -7.40 -9.68 -0.49
C SER A 329 -7.56 -9.19 -1.92
N ILE A 330 -8.46 -8.25 -2.17
CA ILE A 330 -8.59 -7.56 -3.46
C ILE A 330 -8.39 -6.07 -3.20
N VAL A 331 -7.30 -5.52 -3.72
CA VAL A 331 -6.97 -4.10 -3.64
C VAL A 331 -7.12 -3.49 -5.02
N VAL A 332 -7.87 -2.40 -5.10
CA VAL A 332 -7.97 -1.59 -6.31
C VAL A 332 -7.32 -0.22 -6.07
N ARG A 333 -6.72 0.32 -7.12
CA ARG A 333 -6.32 1.73 -7.17
C ARG A 333 -7.45 2.52 -7.80
N ILE A 334 -7.82 3.64 -7.18
CA ILE A 334 -8.92 4.51 -7.59
C ILE A 334 -8.36 5.90 -7.83
N HIS A 335 -8.75 6.51 -8.94
CA HIS A 335 -8.43 7.89 -9.26
C HIS A 335 -9.59 8.60 -9.96
N THR A 336 -9.50 9.93 -9.98
CA THR A 336 -10.46 10.83 -10.66
C THR A 336 -9.91 11.41 -11.94
#